data_AF-A0AAV3XCN3-F1
#
_entry.id   AF-A0AAV3XCN3-F1
#
_cell.length_a   1.000
_cell.length_b   1.000
_cell.length_c   1.000
_cell.angle_alpha   90.00
_cell.angle_beta   90.00
_cell.angle_gamma   90.00
#
_symmetry.space_group_name_H-M   'P 1'
#
loop_
_entity.id
_entity.type
_entity.pdbx_description
1 polymer ?
#
loop_
_entity_poly.entity_id
_entity_poly.type
_entity_poly.pdbx_seq_one_letter_code
_entity_poly.pdbx_strand_id
1 'polypeptide(L)'
;MSNHWLLAIGINQYQHFQPLNFAQADAQALWNYLVGKTGFMPDRCLLLTDTSPFVEGQSTYPSKANLQKWIDWLCKDGQGSGSPLGPGDVVWCFFSGYGVTWEGQDYLMPIDGNAANIANTGIAVRSLFEGLKTNPAVMPLVLLDIKHPPFTSVGVGTGTQTLELARDMQIPTLLSCQPNQSAGEAADLHHGLFAQSLIEALRTGAGTTLADLSESLRGRLPALSEQYSLPRQDPAIVVQPPENMERVIIPYNAPAVNTNSAGNQHQAQEGGAIAATLSPSLAAVKQHMQNVATIPGASGPQNPFEEALNRAEPGFAEAPPAVAAAPGQPTPAPAGNVETARKGSFWQRLLLWTGGVLLLLLVLVSIFGRGRQPARQGAGSTPGTVPTLSDPGSPEQRSQARLKQATTLLQSNQVAQFSRAIALASQIKPGEPLYDEAQQAIARWSQVIFETAQGRAEKGNFEAAIAAASLVPKDQPIHEEAEKLIALWRGAAKKQQTNRNTLQAAKKLVQPGQASSYNQAIDLVRQIPAGEPGSAEAKQLTNQWSQSILNLAQSRASEGFINQAIETASLVPNNTPAYPKAKAAIEQWKRQLSAPKK
;
A
#
# COMPACT_ATOMS: atom_id res chain seq x y z
N MET A 1 -7.27 27.15 19.66
CA MET A 1 -6.93 25.80 20.19
C MET A 1 -5.88 25.22 19.27
N SER A 2 -4.99 24.35 19.77
CA SER A 2 -4.02 23.65 18.93
C SER A 2 -4.72 22.63 18.04
N ASN A 3 -4.60 22.78 16.73
CA ASN A 3 -5.11 21.81 15.77
C ASN A 3 -4.10 20.66 15.60
N HIS A 4 -4.59 19.50 15.19
CA HIS A 4 -3.76 18.34 14.90
C HIS A 4 -3.84 18.03 13.41
N TRP A 5 -2.68 17.97 12.76
CA TRP A 5 -2.50 17.72 11.33
C TRP A 5 -1.74 16.41 11.12
N LEU A 6 -1.99 15.74 10.00
CA LEU A 6 -1.31 14.51 9.61
C LEU A 6 -0.92 14.55 8.14
N LEU A 7 0.35 14.24 7.86
CA LEU A 7 0.85 13.84 6.55
C LEU A 7 1.34 12.40 6.68
N ALA A 8 0.51 11.43 6.24
CA ALA A 8 0.83 10.01 6.27
C ALA A 8 1.22 9.54 4.85
N ILE A 9 2.47 9.12 4.68
CA ILE A 9 3.02 8.63 3.41
C ILE A 9 3.36 7.15 3.57
N GLY A 10 2.96 6.32 2.62
CA GLY A 10 3.17 4.86 2.67
C GLY A 10 3.28 4.26 1.28
N ILE A 11 4.48 3.81 0.90
CA ILE A 11 4.84 3.50 -0.49
C ILE A 11 5.25 2.03 -0.63
N ASN A 12 4.51 1.26 -1.45
CA ASN A 12 4.82 -0.15 -1.71
C ASN A 12 5.48 -0.36 -3.09
N GLN A 13 4.86 0.09 -4.18
CA GLN A 13 5.18 -0.29 -5.57
C GLN A 13 6.19 0.66 -6.24
N TYR A 14 7.41 0.75 -5.68
CA TYR A 14 8.51 1.53 -6.25
C TYR A 14 8.82 1.15 -7.70
N GLN A 15 9.08 2.16 -8.54
CA GLN A 15 9.41 2.01 -9.96
C GLN A 15 10.87 1.55 -10.18
N HIS A 16 11.77 1.82 -9.23
CA HIS A 16 13.21 1.51 -9.35
C HIS A 16 13.84 0.82 -8.12
N PHE A 17 13.08 0.60 -7.05
CA PHE A 17 13.46 -0.25 -5.92
C PHE A 17 12.66 -1.56 -5.94
N GLN A 18 12.87 -2.46 -4.98
CA GLN A 18 11.99 -3.63 -4.83
C GLN A 18 10.65 -3.20 -4.20
N PRO A 19 9.53 -3.88 -4.48
CA PRO A 19 8.30 -3.57 -3.78
C PRO A 19 8.37 -3.87 -2.27
N LEU A 20 7.77 -3.02 -1.45
CA LEU A 20 7.48 -3.30 -0.04
C LEU A 20 6.07 -3.90 0.10
N ASN A 21 5.82 -4.63 1.19
CA ASN A 21 4.53 -5.31 1.39
C ASN A 21 3.51 -4.44 2.14
N PHE A 22 3.94 -3.74 3.18
CA PHE A 22 3.03 -3.18 4.18
C PHE A 22 3.10 -1.66 4.39
N ALA A 23 4.05 -0.95 3.79
CA ALA A 23 4.21 0.49 3.98
C ALA A 23 2.95 1.32 3.65
N GLN A 24 2.21 0.95 2.58
CA GLN A 24 0.88 1.53 2.32
C GLN A 24 -0.14 1.22 3.43
N ALA A 25 -0.14 0.00 3.96
CA ALA A 25 -1.07 -0.44 5.00
C ALA A 25 -0.77 0.24 6.34
N ASP A 26 0.50 0.46 6.66
CA ASP A 26 0.98 1.17 7.85
C ASP A 26 0.46 2.61 7.89
N ALA A 27 0.71 3.39 6.83
CA ALA A 27 0.24 4.76 6.71
C ALA A 27 -1.30 4.85 6.74
N GLN A 28 -1.98 3.94 6.03
CA GLN A 28 -3.44 3.86 6.02
C GLN A 28 -4.03 3.50 7.39
N ALA A 29 -3.38 2.62 8.16
CA ALA A 29 -3.84 2.20 9.48
C ALA A 29 -3.61 3.27 10.55
N LEU A 30 -2.49 4.00 10.49
CA LEU A 30 -2.26 5.16 11.34
C LEU A 30 -3.29 6.28 11.06
N TRP A 31 -3.52 6.60 9.79
CA TRP A 31 -4.55 7.58 9.38
C TRP A 31 -5.94 7.17 9.88
N ASN A 32 -6.33 5.91 9.66
CA ASN A 32 -7.61 5.36 10.13
C ASN A 32 -7.77 5.44 11.65
N TYR A 33 -6.68 5.26 12.40
CA TYR A 33 -6.71 5.34 13.86
C TYR A 33 -6.85 6.80 14.33
N LEU A 34 -6.00 7.72 13.85
CA LEU A 34 -6.01 9.11 14.31
C LEU A 34 -7.33 9.81 13.94
N VAL A 35 -7.76 9.72 12.68
CA VAL A 35 -9.04 10.31 12.22
C VAL A 35 -10.24 9.60 12.84
N GLY A 36 -10.21 8.26 12.94
CA GLY A 36 -11.35 7.44 13.37
C GLY A 36 -11.50 7.23 14.89
N LYS A 37 -10.50 7.62 15.70
CA LYS A 37 -10.50 7.41 17.17
C LYS A 37 -10.00 8.58 18.00
N THR A 38 -9.13 9.46 17.49
CA THR A 38 -8.50 10.49 18.34
C THR A 38 -8.92 11.92 18.03
N GLY A 39 -9.83 12.14 17.08
CA GLY A 39 -10.40 13.46 16.80
C GLY A 39 -9.54 14.36 15.91
N PHE A 40 -8.54 13.80 15.23
CA PHE A 40 -7.91 14.47 14.10
C PHE A 40 -8.95 14.69 13.00
N MET A 41 -9.01 15.89 12.43
CA MET A 41 -10.06 16.23 11.46
C MET A 41 -9.66 15.78 10.03
N PRO A 42 -10.58 15.15 9.25
CA PRO A 42 -10.21 14.54 7.96
C PRO A 42 -9.61 15.52 6.93
N ASP A 43 -10.06 16.76 6.92
CA ASP A 43 -9.57 17.88 6.11
C ASP A 43 -8.10 18.24 6.38
N ARG A 44 -7.57 17.82 7.54
CA ARG A 44 -6.21 18.11 8.03
C ARG A 44 -5.29 16.91 7.97
N CYS A 45 -5.77 15.81 7.39
CA CYS A 45 -5.12 14.51 7.39
C CYS A 45 -4.92 14.01 5.95
N LEU A 46 -3.76 14.32 5.39
CA LEU A 46 -3.35 13.82 4.08
C LEU A 46 -2.85 12.37 4.17
N LEU A 47 -3.27 11.54 3.21
CA LEU A 47 -2.80 10.17 3.03
C LEU A 47 -2.27 10.00 1.60
N LEU A 48 -0.98 9.76 1.46
CA LEU A 48 -0.27 9.66 0.18
C LEU A 48 0.32 8.26 0.03
N THR A 49 -0.36 7.43 -0.76
CA THR A 49 -0.01 6.02 -1.01
C THR A 49 -0.26 5.63 -2.45
N ASP A 50 0.30 4.52 -2.92
CA ASP A 50 0.18 3.99 -4.28
C ASP A 50 -1.26 3.98 -4.83
N THR A 51 -2.24 3.80 -3.94
CA THR A 51 -3.67 3.67 -4.28
C THR A 51 -4.57 4.70 -3.58
N SER A 52 -3.98 5.74 -2.98
CA SER A 52 -4.71 6.85 -2.35
C SER A 52 -5.58 7.64 -3.35
N PRO A 53 -6.75 8.16 -2.93
CA PRO A 53 -7.61 8.98 -3.77
C PRO A 53 -7.12 10.43 -3.84
N PHE A 54 -7.43 11.12 -4.94
CA PHE A 54 -7.14 12.55 -5.13
C PHE A 54 -7.83 13.39 -4.04
N VAL A 55 -7.14 14.42 -3.56
CA VAL A 55 -7.64 15.40 -2.58
C VAL A 55 -7.73 16.76 -3.27
N GLU A 56 -8.90 17.39 -3.25
CA GLU A 56 -9.16 18.68 -3.93
C GLU A 56 -8.74 18.72 -5.43
N GLY A 57 -8.92 17.58 -6.12
CA GLY A 57 -8.50 17.41 -7.51
C GLY A 57 -6.98 17.30 -7.71
N GLN A 58 -6.18 17.34 -6.64
CA GLN A 58 -4.73 17.14 -6.66
C GLN A 58 -4.38 15.67 -6.41
N SER A 59 -3.32 15.20 -7.07
CA SER A 59 -2.87 13.81 -6.96
C SER A 59 -2.11 13.56 -5.67
N THR A 60 -2.50 12.51 -4.95
CA THR A 60 -1.86 11.97 -3.74
C THR A 60 -0.88 10.82 -4.03
N TYR A 61 -0.80 10.38 -5.30
CA TYR A 61 0.15 9.35 -5.72
C TYR A 61 1.59 9.78 -5.38
N PRO A 62 2.38 8.99 -4.63
CA PRO A 62 3.58 9.47 -3.93
C PRO A 62 4.83 9.56 -4.82
N SER A 63 4.71 10.25 -5.95
CA SER A 63 5.83 10.70 -6.79
C SER A 63 6.58 11.87 -6.15
N LYS A 64 7.84 12.11 -6.56
CA LYS A 64 8.64 13.23 -6.06
C LYS A 64 7.91 14.57 -6.19
N ALA A 65 7.37 14.84 -7.39
CA ALA A 65 6.68 16.09 -7.67
C ALA A 65 5.43 16.30 -6.79
N ASN A 66 4.63 15.25 -6.58
CA ASN A 66 3.45 15.33 -5.71
C ASN A 66 3.84 15.46 -4.23
N LEU A 67 4.83 14.69 -3.75
CA LEU A 67 5.32 14.77 -2.38
C LEU A 67 5.88 16.15 -2.06
N GLN A 68 6.70 16.73 -2.96
CA GLN A 68 7.18 18.11 -2.82
C GLN A 68 6.02 19.11 -2.80
N LYS A 69 5.03 18.97 -3.69
CA LYS A 69 3.85 19.86 -3.72
C LYS A 69 3.06 19.84 -2.41
N TRP A 70 2.82 18.66 -1.83
CA TRP A 70 2.06 18.53 -0.58
C TRP A 70 2.86 18.96 0.65
N ILE A 71 4.17 18.68 0.70
CA ILE A 71 5.06 19.19 1.75
C ILE A 71 5.13 20.73 1.70
N ASP A 72 5.25 21.31 0.50
CA ASP A 72 5.31 22.76 0.31
C ASP A 72 3.97 23.43 0.63
N TRP A 73 2.84 22.84 0.25
CA TRP A 73 1.50 23.33 0.65
C TRP A 73 1.29 23.33 2.16
N LEU A 74 1.79 22.30 2.86
CA LEU A 74 1.67 22.20 4.31
C LEU A 74 2.60 23.19 5.02
N CYS A 75 3.86 23.25 4.61
CA CYS A 75 4.94 23.91 5.36
C CYS A 75 5.24 25.35 4.95
N LYS A 76 4.91 25.75 3.71
CA LYS A 76 5.24 27.07 3.13
C LYS A 76 3.96 27.83 2.79
N ASP A 77 4.11 29.06 2.30
CA ASP A 77 2.99 29.88 1.85
C ASP A 77 2.27 29.23 0.65
N GLY A 78 1.08 28.69 0.88
CA GLY A 78 0.31 27.93 -0.09
C GLY A 78 -0.29 28.84 -1.16
N GLN A 79 0.36 28.90 -2.32
CA GLN A 79 -0.14 29.55 -3.55
C GLN A 79 -0.62 31.01 -3.36
N GLY A 80 -0.06 31.74 -2.39
CA GLY A 80 -0.42 33.14 -2.10
C GLY A 80 -1.57 33.32 -1.10
N SER A 81 -1.82 32.31 -0.25
CA SER A 81 -2.88 32.33 0.77
C SER A 81 -2.39 31.91 2.18
N GLY A 82 -1.08 31.76 2.38
CA GLY A 82 -0.47 31.33 3.64
C GLY A 82 -0.29 29.81 3.76
N SER A 83 0.52 29.38 4.73
CA SER A 83 0.48 27.97 5.19
C SER A 83 -0.84 27.75 5.95
N PRO A 84 -1.48 26.58 5.85
CA PRO A 84 -2.71 26.29 6.58
C PRO A 84 -2.49 26.10 8.09
N LEU A 85 -1.24 26.08 8.56
CA LEU A 85 -0.86 25.76 9.93
C LEU A 85 -0.94 26.96 10.89
N GLY A 86 -1.72 26.83 11.96
CA GLY A 86 -1.88 27.86 12.99
C GLY A 86 -0.85 27.78 14.14
N PRO A 87 -0.63 28.89 14.87
CA PRO A 87 0.17 28.87 16.10
C PRO A 87 -0.34 27.87 17.14
N GLY A 88 0.55 27.00 17.60
CA GLY A 88 0.27 25.92 18.55
C GLY A 88 -0.12 24.58 17.91
N ASP A 89 -0.27 24.50 16.58
CA ASP A 89 -0.67 23.27 15.91
C ASP A 89 0.39 22.16 16.01
N VAL A 90 -0.05 20.91 16.12
CA VAL A 90 0.79 19.71 16.15
C VAL A 90 0.73 19.04 14.77
N VAL A 91 1.88 18.83 14.13
CA VAL A 91 1.98 18.34 12.75
C VAL A 91 2.69 16.99 12.72
N TRP A 92 1.92 15.92 12.56
CA TRP A 92 2.44 14.56 12.43
C TRP A 92 2.89 14.31 10.98
N CYS A 93 4.17 14.02 10.78
CA CYS A 93 4.71 13.55 9.50
C CYS A 93 5.13 12.09 9.66
N PHE A 94 4.30 11.18 9.16
CA PHE A 94 4.59 9.74 9.12
C PHE A 94 5.02 9.33 7.71
N PHE A 95 6.14 8.61 7.59
CA PHE A 95 6.58 7.98 6.36
C PHE A 95 6.91 6.51 6.61
N SER A 96 6.32 5.60 5.83
CA SER A 96 6.78 4.21 5.71
C SER A 96 7.28 3.96 4.29
N GLY A 97 8.51 3.47 4.14
CA GLY A 97 9.16 3.35 2.84
C GLY A 97 10.68 3.17 2.88
N TYR A 98 11.35 3.40 1.74
CA TYR A 98 12.81 3.38 1.66
C TYR A 98 13.43 4.70 2.11
N GLY A 99 14.47 4.59 2.94
CA GLY A 99 15.42 5.67 3.23
C GLY A 99 16.82 5.31 2.75
N VAL A 100 17.56 6.28 2.22
CA VAL A 100 18.91 6.10 1.65
C VAL A 100 19.80 7.29 1.99
N THR A 101 21.05 7.05 2.37
CA THR A 101 22.04 8.12 2.61
C THR A 101 22.95 8.30 1.41
N TRP A 102 22.93 9.45 0.74
CA TRP A 102 23.84 9.78 -0.35
C TRP A 102 24.70 10.99 0.02
N GLU A 103 26.03 10.90 -0.18
CA GLU A 103 27.00 11.97 0.12
C GLU A 103 26.88 12.58 1.53
N GLY A 104 26.56 11.73 2.52
CA GLY A 104 26.37 12.14 3.93
C GLY A 104 25.01 12.77 4.25
N GLN A 105 24.06 12.72 3.30
CA GLN A 105 22.71 13.26 3.46
C GLN A 105 21.64 12.16 3.36
N ASP A 106 20.68 12.17 4.29
CA ASP A 106 19.57 11.23 4.29
C ASP A 106 18.44 11.69 3.34
N TYR A 107 17.90 10.75 2.59
CA TYR A 107 16.78 10.94 1.66
C TYR A 107 15.67 9.92 1.94
N LEU A 108 14.42 10.39 1.98
CA LEU A 108 13.24 9.54 1.85
C LEU A 108 13.00 9.31 0.35
N MET A 109 12.72 8.08 -0.07
CA MET A 109 12.52 7.79 -1.50
C MET A 109 11.03 7.83 -1.89
N PRO A 110 10.65 8.66 -2.87
CA PRO A 110 9.38 8.57 -3.59
C PRO A 110 9.20 7.27 -4.37
N ILE A 111 8.00 7.04 -4.89
CA ILE A 111 7.68 5.86 -5.71
C ILE A 111 8.43 5.84 -7.06
N ASP A 112 8.72 7.01 -7.62
CA ASP A 112 9.60 7.27 -8.78
C ASP A 112 11.06 7.52 -8.38
N GLY A 113 11.40 7.35 -7.09
CA GLY A 113 12.75 7.47 -6.56
C GLY A 113 13.71 6.46 -7.21
N ASN A 114 14.92 6.89 -7.56
CA ASN A 114 15.90 6.12 -8.33
C ASN A 114 17.24 6.00 -7.59
N ALA A 115 17.64 4.77 -7.25
CA ALA A 115 18.92 4.49 -6.58
C ALA A 115 20.17 4.95 -7.36
N ALA A 116 20.06 5.13 -8.69
CA ALA A 116 21.15 5.65 -9.52
C ALA A 116 21.18 7.19 -9.63
N ASN A 117 20.22 7.89 -9.01
CA ASN A 117 20.10 9.35 -9.07
C ASN A 117 19.42 9.91 -7.81
N ILE A 118 19.93 9.55 -6.62
CA ILE A 118 19.28 9.76 -5.32
C ILE A 118 19.01 11.25 -5.07
N ALA A 119 20.00 12.13 -5.23
CA ALA A 119 19.85 13.57 -4.99
C ALA A 119 18.70 14.20 -5.80
N ASN A 120 18.57 13.84 -7.09
CA ASN A 120 17.52 14.42 -7.95
C ASN A 120 16.16 13.73 -7.81
N THR A 121 16.09 12.49 -7.32
CA THR A 121 14.83 11.70 -7.28
C THR A 121 14.30 11.40 -5.87
N GLY A 122 15.10 11.54 -4.82
CA GLY A 122 14.69 11.46 -3.42
C GLY A 122 14.15 12.79 -2.87
N ILE A 123 13.55 12.74 -1.68
CA ILE A 123 13.22 13.89 -0.83
C ILE A 123 14.29 13.99 0.25
N ALA A 124 15.09 15.06 0.24
CA ALA A 124 16.07 15.32 1.28
C ALA A 124 15.38 15.50 2.65
N VAL A 125 15.80 14.74 3.66
CA VAL A 125 15.27 14.86 5.03
C VAL A 125 15.52 16.26 5.58
N ARG A 126 16.71 16.81 5.32
CA ARG A 126 17.07 18.22 5.58
C ARG A 126 15.99 19.21 5.09
N SER A 127 15.56 19.09 3.84
CA SER A 127 14.60 20.03 3.25
C SER A 127 13.17 19.86 3.77
N LEU A 128 12.80 18.65 4.21
CA LEU A 128 11.56 18.43 4.97
C LEU A 128 11.62 19.13 6.33
N PHE A 129 12.74 19.02 7.05
CA PHE A 129 12.92 19.62 8.38
C PHE A 129 12.98 21.16 8.29
N GLU A 130 13.66 21.70 7.27
CA GLU A 130 13.70 23.14 6.96
C GLU A 130 12.30 23.68 6.61
N GLY A 131 11.50 22.91 5.85
CA GLY A 131 10.09 23.20 5.64
C GLY A 131 9.32 23.26 6.97
N LEU A 132 9.37 22.20 7.77
CA LEU A 132 8.66 22.10 9.05
C LEU A 132 9.06 23.17 10.08
N LYS A 133 10.24 23.79 9.95
CA LYS A 133 10.70 24.90 10.79
C LYS A 133 10.42 26.30 10.20
N THR A 134 9.84 26.39 9.01
CA THR A 134 9.43 27.67 8.40
C THR A 134 8.35 28.39 9.23
N ASN A 135 7.48 27.64 9.92
CA ASN A 135 6.57 28.17 10.92
C ASN A 135 7.06 27.80 12.34
N PRO A 136 7.76 28.69 13.08
CA PRO A 136 8.30 28.37 14.40
C PRO A 136 7.23 28.23 15.49
N ALA A 137 5.96 28.51 15.19
CA ALA A 137 4.86 28.41 16.15
C ALA A 137 4.17 27.03 16.16
N VAL A 138 4.55 26.09 15.26
CA VAL A 138 4.01 24.72 15.26
C VAL A 138 4.94 23.73 15.98
N MET A 139 4.38 22.60 16.40
CA MET A 139 5.13 21.44 16.86
C MET A 139 5.15 20.36 15.76
N PRO A 140 6.23 20.24 14.95
CA PRO A 140 6.40 19.09 14.09
C PRO A 140 6.76 17.84 14.91
N LEU A 141 6.20 16.70 14.52
CA LEU A 141 6.54 15.37 15.02
C LEU A 141 6.78 14.44 13.82
N VAL A 142 8.00 13.92 13.70
CA VAL A 142 8.44 13.12 12.56
C VAL A 142 8.56 11.65 12.97
N LEU A 143 7.85 10.76 12.29
CA LEU A 143 7.89 9.31 12.52
C LEU A 143 8.25 8.59 11.21
N LEU A 144 9.36 7.86 11.20
CA LEU A 144 9.94 7.31 9.98
C LEU A 144 10.12 5.79 10.10
N ASP A 145 9.18 5.03 9.52
CA ASP A 145 9.30 3.59 9.33
C ASP A 145 10.16 3.30 8.08
N ILE A 146 11.46 3.60 8.21
CA ILE A 146 12.44 3.49 7.13
C ILE A 146 12.96 2.06 7.02
N LYS A 147 12.96 1.55 5.80
CA LYS A 147 13.69 0.35 5.38
C LYS A 147 14.90 0.73 4.54
N HIS A 148 15.96 -0.07 4.60
CA HIS A 148 17.17 0.13 3.79
C HIS A 148 17.13 -0.76 2.53
N PRO A 149 17.58 -0.28 1.35
CA PRO A 149 17.66 -1.11 0.15
C PRO A 149 18.83 -2.11 0.24
N PRO A 150 18.68 -3.36 -0.24
CA PRO A 150 19.67 -4.42 -0.01
C PRO A 150 20.89 -4.39 -0.96
N PHE A 151 21.02 -3.37 -1.82
CA PHE A 151 22.01 -3.32 -2.91
C PHE A 151 23.13 -2.31 -2.69
N THR A 152 23.21 -1.69 -1.51
CA THR A 152 23.99 -0.47 -1.30
C THR A 152 25.06 -0.62 -0.23
N SER A 153 26.33 -0.49 -0.63
CA SER A 153 27.42 -0.01 0.26
C SER A 153 27.09 1.39 0.84
N VAL A 154 26.22 2.11 0.13
CA VAL A 154 25.56 3.38 0.43
C VAL A 154 24.42 3.14 1.43
N GLY A 155 24.75 2.69 2.64
CA GLY A 155 23.76 2.34 3.68
C GLY A 155 24.30 2.21 5.12
N VAL A 156 25.59 2.44 5.34
CA VAL A 156 26.16 2.52 6.69
C VAL A 156 25.70 3.82 7.35
N GLY A 157 24.84 3.73 8.37
CA GLY A 157 24.42 4.88 9.15
C GLY A 157 23.22 5.66 8.60
N THR A 158 22.35 5.06 7.77
CA THR A 158 21.12 5.76 7.36
C THR A 158 20.22 6.07 8.54
N GLY A 159 19.81 7.33 8.64
CA GLY A 159 19.16 7.90 9.84
C GLY A 159 20.13 8.66 10.76
N THR A 160 21.45 8.58 10.57
CA THR A 160 22.41 9.33 11.40
C THR A 160 22.25 10.84 11.21
N GLN A 161 22.24 11.32 9.96
CA GLN A 161 21.99 12.73 9.67
C GLN A 161 20.58 13.14 10.13
N THR A 162 19.59 12.26 9.96
CA THR A 162 18.22 12.50 10.44
C THR A 162 18.17 12.75 11.94
N LEU A 163 18.93 11.99 12.74
CA LEU A 163 19.03 12.17 14.20
C LEU A 163 19.87 13.40 14.59
N GLU A 164 20.84 13.82 13.78
CA GLU A 164 21.57 15.08 13.95
C GLU A 164 20.65 16.28 13.70
N LEU A 165 19.99 16.32 12.53
CA LEU A 165 18.96 17.31 12.18
C LEU A 165 17.86 17.42 13.24
N ALA A 166 17.40 16.30 13.80
CA ALA A 166 16.39 16.28 14.86
C ALA A 166 16.84 16.99 16.15
N ARG A 167 18.14 16.91 16.49
CA ARG A 167 18.72 17.62 17.65
C ARG A 167 18.92 19.09 17.32
N ASP A 168 19.66 19.38 16.24
CA ASP A 168 20.07 20.73 15.85
C ASP A 168 18.88 21.64 15.57
N MET A 169 17.86 21.11 14.89
CA MET A 169 16.65 21.84 14.53
C MET A 169 15.54 21.72 15.58
N GLN A 170 15.75 20.93 16.65
CA GLN A 170 14.77 20.65 17.71
C GLN A 170 13.42 20.17 17.14
N ILE A 171 13.45 19.03 16.43
CA ILE A 171 12.26 18.35 15.89
C ILE A 171 12.16 16.96 16.55
N PRO A 172 11.14 16.72 17.40
CA PRO A 172 10.79 15.39 17.86
C PRO A 172 10.71 14.39 16.70
N THR A 173 11.61 13.40 16.73
CA THR A 173 11.85 12.46 15.63
C THR A 173 12.02 11.04 16.16
N LEU A 174 11.25 10.10 15.61
CA LEU A 174 11.27 8.68 15.97
C LEU A 174 11.52 7.84 14.70
N LEU A 175 12.59 7.05 14.67
CA LEU A 175 12.92 6.12 13.59
C LEU A 175 12.55 4.69 13.96
N SER A 176 12.23 3.89 12.94
CA SER A 176 12.02 2.44 13.04
C SER A 176 13.14 1.70 13.77
N CYS A 177 14.40 2.04 13.54
CA CYS A 177 15.54 1.34 14.12
C CYS A 177 16.73 2.27 14.41
N GLN A 178 17.74 1.76 15.10
CA GLN A 178 19.05 2.42 15.16
C GLN A 178 19.73 2.44 13.77
N PRO A 179 20.59 3.44 13.45
CA PRO A 179 21.28 3.51 12.15
C PRO A 179 22.26 2.37 11.83
N ASN A 180 22.45 1.43 12.77
CA ASN A 180 23.24 0.20 12.62
C ASN A 180 22.39 -1.09 12.67
N GLN A 181 21.07 -0.97 12.68
CA GLN A 181 20.09 -2.06 12.64
C GLN A 181 19.38 -2.07 11.26
N SER A 182 18.23 -2.73 11.13
CA SER A 182 17.39 -2.68 9.94
C SER A 182 15.93 -2.95 10.30
N ALA A 183 15.00 -2.21 9.70
CA ALA A 183 13.57 -2.39 9.96
C ALA A 183 13.00 -3.68 9.35
N GLY A 184 12.28 -4.46 10.17
CA GLY A 184 11.61 -5.70 9.78
C GLY A 184 10.14 -5.53 9.40
N GLU A 185 9.66 -6.46 8.58
CA GLU A 185 8.25 -6.70 8.28
C GLU A 185 7.95 -8.17 8.64
N ALA A 186 6.83 -8.45 9.30
CA ALA A 186 6.36 -9.80 9.55
C ALA A 186 5.06 -10.05 8.76
N ALA A 187 5.03 -11.11 7.94
CA ALA A 187 3.93 -11.38 7.03
C ALA A 187 2.56 -11.49 7.73
N ASP A 188 2.55 -12.11 8.91
CA ASP A 188 1.35 -12.36 9.72
C ASP A 188 0.82 -11.13 10.48
N LEU A 189 1.64 -10.07 10.62
CA LEU A 189 1.19 -8.79 11.16
C LEU A 189 0.43 -7.94 10.13
N HIS A 190 0.70 -8.18 8.84
CA HIS A 190 0.30 -7.32 7.72
C HIS A 190 0.78 -5.85 7.86
N HIS A 191 1.82 -5.63 8.67
CA HIS A 191 2.35 -4.32 9.08
C HIS A 191 3.88 -4.36 9.24
N GLY A 192 4.53 -3.20 9.12
CA GLY A 192 5.90 -2.98 9.60
C GLY A 192 5.99 -3.12 11.12
N LEU A 193 7.12 -3.58 11.66
CA LEU A 193 7.28 -3.80 13.10
C LEU A 193 7.09 -2.50 13.92
N PHE A 194 7.61 -1.36 13.40
CA PHE A 194 7.48 -0.06 14.06
C PHE A 194 6.05 0.48 13.93
N ALA A 195 5.44 0.45 12.75
CA ALA A 195 4.04 0.82 12.55
C ALA A 195 3.08 0.01 13.44
N GLN A 196 3.25 -1.30 13.56
CA GLN A 196 2.47 -2.13 14.48
C GLN A 196 2.67 -1.69 15.95
N SER A 197 3.92 -1.50 16.37
CA SER A 197 4.24 -1.08 17.75
C SER A 197 3.67 0.31 18.09
N LEU A 198 3.73 1.25 17.14
CA LEU A 198 3.12 2.57 17.21
C LEU A 198 1.60 2.46 17.37
N ILE A 199 0.94 1.73 16.49
CA ILE A 199 -0.52 1.58 16.49
C ILE A 199 -1.01 0.84 17.76
N GLU A 200 -0.23 -0.13 18.28
CA GLU A 200 -0.50 -0.73 19.60
C GLU A 200 -0.35 0.27 20.75
N ALA A 201 0.70 1.09 20.76
CA ALA A 201 0.90 2.15 21.76
C ALA A 201 -0.24 3.19 21.76
N LEU A 202 -0.69 3.62 20.56
CA LEU A 202 -1.85 4.52 20.46
C LEU A 202 -3.12 3.84 21.01
N ARG A 203 -3.38 2.57 20.64
CA ARG A 203 -4.56 1.81 21.07
C ARG A 203 -4.66 1.60 22.58
N THR A 204 -3.55 1.57 23.31
CA THR A 204 -3.54 1.42 24.78
C THR A 204 -3.60 2.76 25.53
N GLY A 205 -3.57 3.89 24.82
CA GLY A 205 -3.46 5.23 25.41
C GLY A 205 -2.01 5.68 25.67
N ALA A 206 -1.04 4.78 25.54
CA ALA A 206 0.40 5.04 25.66
C ALA A 206 1.00 5.78 24.43
N GLY A 207 0.19 6.64 23.80
CA GLY A 207 0.58 7.56 22.74
C GLY A 207 0.05 8.98 22.97
N THR A 208 -0.39 9.30 24.19
CA THR A 208 -0.97 10.61 24.52
C THR A 208 0.10 11.68 24.59
N THR A 209 1.25 11.38 25.21
CA THR A 209 2.45 12.23 25.23
C THR A 209 3.62 11.60 24.47
N LEU A 210 4.67 12.39 24.22
CA LEU A 210 5.93 11.84 23.68
C LEU A 210 6.70 10.98 24.69
N ALA A 211 6.53 11.20 26.00
CA ALA A 211 7.06 10.33 27.04
C ALA A 211 6.47 8.92 26.93
N ASP A 212 5.14 8.81 26.98
CA ASP A 212 4.41 7.53 26.88
C ASP A 212 4.80 6.77 25.61
N LEU A 213 4.76 7.46 24.47
CA LEU A 213 5.04 6.86 23.17
C LEU A 213 6.48 6.37 23.07
N SER A 214 7.43 7.14 23.62
CA SER A 214 8.84 6.77 23.61
C SER A 214 9.15 5.60 24.54
N GLU A 215 8.48 5.48 25.68
CA GLU A 215 8.60 4.31 26.56
C GLU A 215 7.97 3.07 25.92
N SER A 216 6.72 3.21 25.43
CA SER A 216 5.96 2.12 24.81
C SER A 216 6.70 1.51 23.61
N LEU A 217 7.24 2.35 22.72
CA LEU A 217 8.03 1.88 21.56
C LEU A 217 9.34 1.21 21.96
N ARG A 218 10.07 1.74 22.96
CA ARG A 218 11.32 1.13 23.46
C ARG A 218 11.09 -0.24 24.09
N GLY A 219 9.97 -0.44 24.78
CA GLY A 219 9.58 -1.75 25.32
C GLY A 219 9.05 -2.71 24.25
N ARG A 220 8.14 -2.24 23.40
CA ARG A 220 7.37 -3.12 22.50
C ARG A 220 8.14 -3.56 21.26
N LEU A 221 8.92 -2.68 20.63
CA LEU A 221 9.54 -2.97 19.33
C LEU A 221 10.63 -4.06 19.37
N PRO A 222 11.53 -4.11 20.38
CA PRO A 222 12.46 -5.22 20.53
C PRO A 222 11.73 -6.54 20.83
N ALA A 223 10.71 -6.50 21.70
CA ALA A 223 9.90 -7.67 22.05
C ALA A 223 9.08 -8.21 20.87
N LEU A 224 8.59 -7.34 19.98
CA LEU A 224 7.91 -7.72 18.73
C LEU A 224 8.91 -8.35 17.74
N SER A 225 10.15 -7.86 17.69
CA SER A 225 11.22 -8.47 16.88
C SER A 225 11.49 -9.91 17.34
N GLU A 226 11.66 -10.11 18.64
CA GLU A 226 11.88 -11.42 19.26
C GLU A 226 10.68 -12.36 19.08
N GLN A 227 9.46 -11.87 19.29
CA GLN A 227 8.20 -12.60 19.08
C GLN A 227 8.10 -13.20 17.67
N TYR A 228 8.60 -12.51 16.65
CA TYR A 228 8.58 -12.95 15.25
C TYR A 228 9.92 -13.56 14.77
N SER A 229 10.87 -13.81 15.68
CA SER A 229 12.20 -14.35 15.37
C SER A 229 12.99 -13.54 14.32
N LEU A 230 12.79 -12.23 14.32
CA LEU A 230 13.46 -11.26 13.45
C LEU A 230 14.68 -10.64 14.16
N PRO A 231 15.65 -10.06 13.42
CA PRO A 231 16.75 -9.30 14.02
C PRO A 231 16.22 -8.20 14.95
N ARG A 232 16.87 -8.02 16.11
CA ARG A 232 16.44 -7.05 17.13
C ARG A 232 16.40 -5.63 16.55
N GLN A 233 15.23 -4.99 16.71
CA GLN A 233 14.95 -3.63 16.30
C GLN A 233 14.67 -2.75 17.53
N ASP A 234 15.50 -1.73 17.77
CA ASP A 234 15.35 -0.73 18.84
C ASP A 234 15.09 0.65 18.22
N PRO A 235 14.03 1.38 18.60
CA PRO A 235 13.70 2.66 17.97
C PRO A 235 14.74 3.73 18.30
N ALA A 236 15.17 4.50 17.31
CA ALA A 236 16.02 5.67 17.55
C ALA A 236 15.14 6.91 17.76
N ILE A 237 15.25 7.52 18.94
CA ILE A 237 14.33 8.58 19.40
C ILE A 237 15.13 9.81 19.81
N VAL A 238 14.83 10.94 19.17
CA VAL A 238 15.30 12.28 19.57
C VAL A 238 14.08 13.13 19.88
N VAL A 239 13.99 13.61 21.12
CA VAL A 239 13.02 14.62 21.54
C VAL A 239 13.83 15.74 22.18
N GLN A 240 13.83 16.91 21.53
CA GLN A 240 14.52 18.12 21.97
C GLN A 240 13.65 19.35 21.66
N PRO A 241 13.66 20.40 22.52
CA PRO A 241 14.18 20.36 23.89
C PRO A 241 13.39 19.39 24.79
N PRO A 242 13.90 18.97 25.97
CA PRO A 242 13.35 17.83 26.73
C PRO A 242 11.88 18.01 27.19
N GLU A 243 11.43 19.24 27.42
CA GLU A 243 10.05 19.58 27.76
C GLU A 243 9.01 19.19 26.67
N ASN A 244 9.46 18.87 25.45
CA ASN A 244 8.61 18.24 24.45
C ASN A 244 8.14 16.83 24.87
N MET A 245 8.79 16.13 25.80
CA MET A 245 8.36 14.80 26.27
C MET A 245 6.94 14.82 26.87
N GLU A 246 6.65 15.82 27.70
CA GLU A 246 5.37 16.00 28.38
C GLU A 246 4.29 16.64 27.49
N ARG A 247 4.60 16.96 26.22
CA ARG A 247 3.60 17.53 25.32
C ARG A 247 2.59 16.46 24.89
N VAL A 248 1.32 16.81 25.06
CA VAL A 248 0.19 16.10 24.48
C VAL A 248 0.26 16.21 22.96
N ILE A 249 0.36 15.08 22.28
CA ILE A 249 0.49 14.96 20.82
C ILE A 249 -0.77 14.41 20.13
N ILE A 250 -1.78 14.06 20.93
CA ILE A 250 -3.07 13.52 20.48
C ILE A 250 -4.20 14.17 21.32
N PRO A 251 -5.34 14.59 20.74
CA PRO A 251 -6.43 15.17 21.52
C PRO A 251 -6.97 14.21 22.59
N TYR A 252 -7.04 14.67 23.83
CA TYR A 252 -7.65 13.90 24.93
C TYR A 252 -9.18 13.95 24.82
N ASN A 253 -9.74 13.01 24.05
CA ASN A 253 -11.17 12.73 24.06
C ASN A 253 -11.48 11.72 25.19
N ALA A 254 -11.77 12.23 26.39
CA ALA A 254 -12.63 11.47 27.30
C ALA A 254 -13.97 11.19 26.59
N PRO A 255 -14.54 9.98 26.70
CA PRO A 255 -15.89 9.74 26.20
C PRO A 255 -16.85 10.66 26.96
N ALA A 256 -17.57 11.50 26.22
CA ALA A 256 -18.42 12.54 26.81
C ALA A 256 -19.52 11.91 27.68
N VAL A 257 -19.39 12.04 29.00
CA VAL A 257 -20.47 11.72 29.93
C VAL A 257 -21.54 12.78 29.75
N ASN A 258 -22.67 12.38 29.16
CA ASN A 258 -23.83 13.27 28.99
C ASN A 258 -24.46 13.60 30.36
N THR A 259 -23.92 14.59 31.06
CA THR A 259 -24.43 15.11 32.34
C THR A 259 -25.67 16.00 32.16
N ASN A 260 -26.62 15.57 31.33
CA ASN A 260 -27.96 16.17 31.21
C ASN A 260 -28.86 15.74 32.37
N SER A 261 -28.47 16.11 33.59
CA SER A 261 -29.26 15.99 34.82
C SER A 261 -29.46 17.39 35.41
N ALA A 262 -30.65 17.96 35.22
CA ALA A 262 -30.98 19.29 35.71
C ALA A 262 -31.44 19.28 37.19
N GLY A 263 -31.14 20.36 37.92
CA GLY A 263 -31.49 20.56 39.33
C GLY A 263 -30.37 20.12 40.29
N ASN A 264 -29.83 20.96 41.19
CA ASN A 264 -30.36 22.20 41.76
C ASN A 264 -29.29 23.29 41.95
N GLN A 265 -29.75 24.52 42.19
CA GLN A 265 -28.92 25.63 42.65
C GLN A 265 -28.48 25.44 44.10
N HIS A 266 -27.26 25.88 44.43
CA HIS A 266 -26.99 26.73 45.60
C HIS A 266 -25.68 27.51 45.38
N GLN A 267 -25.57 28.67 46.02
CA GLN A 267 -24.41 29.56 45.90
C GLN A 267 -23.39 29.31 47.02
N ALA A 268 -22.10 29.40 46.68
CA ALA A 268 -21.01 29.75 47.59
C ALA A 268 -19.90 30.42 46.78
N GLN A 269 -19.12 31.31 47.41
CA GLN A 269 -18.03 32.07 46.79
C GLN A 269 -16.65 31.58 47.25
N GLU A 270 -15.63 32.05 46.52
CA GLU A 270 -14.22 32.20 46.94
C GLU A 270 -13.34 30.95 47.12
N GLY A 271 -12.08 31.10 46.68
CA GLY A 271 -10.95 30.71 47.53
C GLY A 271 -10.01 29.62 47.03
N GLY A 272 -8.91 30.04 46.38
CA GLY A 272 -7.60 29.39 46.55
C GLY A 272 -7.31 28.09 45.77
N ALA A 273 -6.04 27.91 45.45
CA ALA A 273 -5.53 26.69 44.84
C ALA A 273 -5.04 25.69 45.89
N ILE A 274 -5.18 24.39 45.61
CA ILE A 274 -4.17 23.36 45.88
C ILE A 274 -4.34 22.21 44.86
N ALA A 275 -3.29 21.41 44.70
CA ALA A 275 -3.22 20.29 43.76
C ALA A 275 -3.51 18.93 44.41
N ALA A 276 -3.42 17.89 43.59
CA ALA A 276 -3.34 16.46 43.90
C ALA A 276 -4.63 15.63 43.97
N THR A 277 -4.46 14.35 43.62
CA THR A 277 -5.39 13.21 43.75
C THR A 277 -6.58 13.16 42.79
N LEU A 278 -6.49 12.31 41.76
CA LEU A 278 -7.41 11.17 41.53
C LEU A 278 -7.01 10.38 40.26
N SER A 279 -6.28 9.28 40.43
CA SER A 279 -6.04 8.30 39.35
C SER A 279 -7.18 7.28 39.32
N PRO A 280 -7.96 7.15 38.22
CA PRO A 280 -8.98 6.10 38.11
C PRO A 280 -8.33 4.72 38.03
N SER A 281 -8.76 3.77 38.88
CA SER A 281 -8.17 2.43 38.90
C SER A 281 -8.73 1.53 37.79
N LEU A 282 -7.89 0.61 37.30
CA LEU A 282 -8.17 -0.31 36.19
C LEU A 282 -9.40 -1.23 36.42
N ALA A 283 -9.90 -1.32 37.67
CA ALA A 283 -11.10 -2.06 38.02
C ALA A 283 -12.38 -1.44 37.44
N ALA A 284 -12.50 -0.11 37.40
CA ALA A 284 -13.73 0.58 36.97
C ALA A 284 -14.06 0.31 35.49
N VAL A 285 -13.04 0.21 34.64
CA VAL A 285 -13.17 -0.03 33.20
C VAL A 285 -13.85 -1.37 32.89
N LYS A 286 -13.56 -2.42 33.68
CA LYS A 286 -14.14 -3.76 33.47
C LYS A 286 -15.64 -3.84 33.71
N GLN A 287 -16.20 -2.99 34.58
CA GLN A 287 -17.61 -3.08 34.99
C GLN A 287 -18.56 -2.34 34.03
N HIS A 288 -18.05 -1.44 33.19
CA HIS A 288 -18.88 -0.65 32.27
C HIS A 288 -19.16 -1.36 30.92
N MET A 289 -18.36 -2.36 30.53
CA MET A 289 -18.46 -3.01 29.21
C MET A 289 -19.64 -4.00 29.04
N GLN A 290 -20.55 -4.11 30.01
CA GLN A 290 -21.69 -5.03 29.95
C GLN A 290 -23.04 -4.35 29.65
N ASN A 291 -23.16 -3.02 29.75
CA ASN A 291 -24.41 -2.29 29.55
C ASN A 291 -24.21 -1.01 28.72
N VAL A 292 -24.44 -1.07 27.40
CA VAL A 292 -25.21 -0.07 26.64
C VAL A 292 -25.74 -0.75 25.38
N ALA A 293 -27.06 -0.79 25.24
CA ALA A 293 -27.75 -0.95 23.97
C ALA A 293 -28.85 0.10 23.90
N THR A 294 -29.16 0.58 22.69
CA THR A 294 -30.27 1.51 22.39
C THR A 294 -30.09 2.96 22.87
N ILE A 295 -29.97 3.90 21.92
CA ILE A 295 -30.88 5.03 21.70
C ILE A 295 -30.49 5.71 20.36
N PRO A 296 -31.44 6.09 19.49
CA PRO A 296 -31.15 6.69 18.18
C PRO A 296 -31.21 8.23 18.19
N GLY A 297 -30.55 8.86 17.20
CA GLY A 297 -30.86 10.23 16.78
C GLY A 297 -29.97 11.34 17.34
N ALA A 298 -28.76 11.48 16.81
CA ALA A 298 -27.98 12.71 16.89
C ALA A 298 -27.13 12.87 15.61
N SER A 299 -27.41 13.91 14.82
CA SER A 299 -26.65 14.20 13.59
C SER A 299 -25.31 14.83 13.94
N GLY A 300 -24.21 14.10 13.71
CA GLY A 300 -22.86 14.68 13.75
C GLY A 300 -22.64 15.69 12.61
N PRO A 301 -21.60 16.54 12.69
CA PRO A 301 -21.28 17.50 11.63
C PRO A 301 -21.03 16.78 10.31
N GLN A 302 -21.69 17.24 9.24
CA GLN A 302 -21.57 16.63 7.92
C GLN A 302 -20.20 16.85 7.30
N ASN A 303 -19.79 15.89 6.47
CA ASN A 303 -18.50 15.88 5.81
C ASN A 303 -18.55 16.77 4.54
N PRO A 304 -17.68 17.79 4.39
CA PRO A 304 -17.66 18.65 3.19
C PRO A 304 -17.38 17.88 1.88
N PHE A 305 -16.85 16.66 1.96
CA PHE A 305 -16.64 15.79 0.81
C PHE A 305 -17.92 15.04 0.33
N GLU A 306 -19.09 15.22 0.94
CA GLU A 306 -20.34 14.64 0.41
C GLU A 306 -20.84 15.37 -0.85
N GLU A 307 -20.89 16.70 -0.87
CA GLU A 307 -21.63 17.41 -1.91
C GLU A 307 -20.94 17.41 -3.29
N ALA A 308 -19.61 17.35 -3.29
CA ALA A 308 -18.80 17.23 -4.52
C ALA A 308 -19.03 15.91 -5.28
N LEU A 309 -19.55 14.87 -4.62
CA LEU A 309 -19.88 13.58 -5.26
C LEU A 309 -21.23 13.60 -6.01
N ASN A 310 -22.09 14.58 -5.74
CA ASN A 310 -23.50 14.58 -6.18
C ASN A 310 -23.79 15.48 -7.41
N ARG A 311 -22.79 16.14 -8.01
CA ARG A 311 -22.97 17.01 -9.19
C ARG A 311 -22.24 16.49 -10.43
N ALA A 312 -22.78 15.45 -11.05
CA ALA A 312 -22.25 14.86 -12.29
C ALA A 312 -23.34 14.35 -13.26
N GLU A 313 -24.45 15.09 -13.39
CA GLU A 313 -25.59 14.76 -14.27
C GLU A 313 -25.90 15.90 -15.26
N PRO A 314 -25.39 15.83 -16.51
CA PRO A 314 -25.94 16.57 -17.65
C PRO A 314 -26.99 15.69 -18.35
N GLY A 315 -28.27 15.90 -18.01
CA GLY A 315 -29.36 15.05 -18.49
C GLY A 315 -29.52 15.05 -20.02
N PHE A 316 -29.85 13.88 -20.59
CA PHE A 316 -30.23 13.70 -21.98
C PHE A 316 -31.69 13.22 -22.09
N ALA A 317 -32.33 13.56 -23.22
CA ALA A 317 -33.78 13.50 -23.40
C ALA A 317 -34.35 12.08 -23.63
N GLU A 318 -35.69 11.99 -23.60
CA GLU A 318 -36.46 10.77 -23.86
C GLU A 318 -36.13 10.11 -25.20
N ALA A 319 -36.11 8.77 -25.22
CA ALA A 319 -35.96 7.98 -26.44
C ALA A 319 -37.33 7.55 -27.00
N PRO A 320 -37.54 7.60 -28.33
CA PRO A 320 -38.79 7.12 -28.95
C PRO A 320 -38.92 5.59 -28.92
N PRO A 321 -40.15 5.04 -29.01
CA PRO A 321 -40.42 3.61 -28.85
C PRO A 321 -39.94 2.74 -30.03
N ALA A 322 -39.80 1.45 -29.76
CA ALA A 322 -39.13 0.47 -30.63
C ALA A 322 -39.91 0.06 -31.89
N VAL A 323 -39.17 -0.35 -32.93
CA VAL A 323 -39.66 -1.09 -34.09
C VAL A 323 -39.29 -2.57 -33.94
N ALA A 324 -40.22 -3.48 -34.23
CA ALA A 324 -40.07 -4.92 -34.03
C ALA A 324 -39.21 -5.60 -35.11
N ALA A 325 -38.54 -6.70 -34.74
CA ALA A 325 -37.81 -7.58 -35.64
C ALA A 325 -38.62 -8.85 -35.97
N ALA A 326 -38.53 -9.31 -37.23
CA ALA A 326 -39.13 -10.55 -37.73
C ALA A 326 -38.08 -11.70 -37.80
N PRO A 327 -38.49 -12.98 -37.82
CA PRO A 327 -37.64 -14.08 -37.35
C PRO A 327 -36.80 -14.79 -38.43
N GLY A 328 -35.67 -15.37 -37.99
CA GLY A 328 -34.85 -16.31 -38.74
C GLY A 328 -34.10 -17.28 -37.81
N GLN A 329 -34.65 -18.47 -37.61
CA GLN A 329 -34.05 -19.60 -36.85
C GLN A 329 -33.13 -20.43 -37.78
N PRO A 330 -32.17 -21.26 -37.28
CA PRO A 330 -32.47 -22.38 -36.39
C PRO A 330 -31.45 -22.75 -35.28
N THR A 331 -31.95 -23.53 -34.32
CA THR A 331 -31.26 -24.40 -33.33
C THR A 331 -31.72 -25.86 -33.58
N PRO A 332 -31.19 -26.94 -32.93
CA PRO A 332 -30.36 -27.03 -31.71
C PRO A 332 -28.93 -27.57 -32.02
N ALA A 333 -28.25 -28.55 -31.40
CA ALA A 333 -28.56 -29.70 -30.52
C ALA A 333 -27.44 -29.88 -29.42
N PRO A 334 -27.23 -31.02 -28.70
CA PRO A 334 -26.78 -30.95 -27.29
C PRO A 334 -25.38 -31.54 -26.97
N ALA A 335 -25.01 -31.49 -25.69
CA ALA A 335 -23.68 -31.77 -25.16
C ALA A 335 -23.23 -33.25 -25.22
N GLY A 336 -21.91 -33.44 -25.32
CA GLY A 336 -21.19 -34.70 -25.08
C GLY A 336 -20.07 -34.51 -24.05
N ASN A 337 -19.75 -35.57 -23.29
CA ASN A 337 -18.77 -35.52 -22.21
C ASN A 337 -17.32 -35.49 -22.72
N VAL A 338 -16.43 -34.84 -21.98
CA VAL A 338 -14.96 -34.99 -22.11
C VAL A 338 -14.37 -35.27 -20.73
N GLU A 339 -13.39 -36.16 -20.69
CA GLU A 339 -12.91 -36.82 -19.46
C GLU A 339 -11.95 -35.97 -18.61
N THR A 340 -11.86 -36.31 -17.31
CA THR A 340 -10.94 -35.69 -16.36
C THR A 340 -9.48 -36.13 -16.59
N ALA A 341 -8.75 -35.42 -17.44
CA ALA A 341 -7.34 -35.68 -17.76
C ALA A 341 -6.37 -35.36 -16.59
N ARG A 342 -6.27 -36.30 -15.65
CA ARG A 342 -5.09 -36.72 -14.87
C ARG A 342 -3.98 -35.68 -14.58
N LYS A 343 -3.83 -35.28 -13.30
CA LYS A 343 -2.65 -34.54 -12.79
C LYS A 343 -1.34 -35.27 -13.11
N GLY A 344 -0.32 -34.56 -13.60
CA GLY A 344 0.97 -35.12 -14.04
C GLY A 344 2.21 -34.34 -13.61
N SER A 345 2.70 -34.62 -12.40
CA SER A 345 4.12 -34.53 -11.97
C SER A 345 5.02 -33.40 -12.51
N PHE A 346 4.80 -32.16 -12.07
CA PHE A 346 5.78 -31.06 -12.25
C PHE A 346 7.14 -31.37 -11.59
N TRP A 347 7.13 -31.99 -10.41
CA TRP A 347 8.33 -32.26 -9.61
C TRP A 347 9.36 -33.18 -10.29
N GLN A 348 8.94 -34.08 -11.19
CA GLN A 348 9.89 -34.91 -11.95
C GLN A 348 10.67 -34.13 -13.02
N ARG A 349 10.23 -32.93 -13.43
CA ARG A 349 11.02 -32.05 -14.31
C ARG A 349 12.07 -31.21 -13.54
N LEU A 350 11.87 -30.99 -12.24
CA LEU A 350 12.76 -30.16 -11.42
C LEU A 350 14.10 -30.86 -11.12
N LEU A 351 14.10 -32.19 -10.98
CA LEU A 351 15.29 -32.99 -10.63
C LEU A 351 16.34 -33.14 -11.75
N LEU A 352 16.03 -32.76 -12.99
CA LEU A 352 16.98 -32.84 -14.12
C LEU A 352 17.92 -31.62 -14.20
N TRP A 353 17.54 -30.48 -13.63
CA TRP A 353 18.28 -29.22 -13.79
C TRP A 353 19.42 -29.03 -12.78
N THR A 354 19.42 -29.73 -11.64
CA THR A 354 20.52 -29.66 -10.66
C THR A 354 21.80 -30.36 -11.15
N GLY A 355 21.68 -31.42 -11.94
CA GLY A 355 22.84 -32.16 -12.47
C GLY A 355 23.58 -31.42 -13.59
N GLY A 356 22.86 -30.77 -14.50
CA GLY A 356 23.46 -30.13 -15.69
C GLY A 356 24.41 -28.96 -15.36
N VAL A 357 24.05 -28.13 -14.37
CA VAL A 357 24.84 -26.95 -13.99
C VAL A 357 26.19 -27.34 -13.38
N LEU A 358 26.23 -28.39 -12.56
CA LEU A 358 27.46 -28.85 -11.90
C LEU A 358 28.48 -29.43 -12.90
N LEU A 359 27.99 -30.17 -13.90
CA LEU A 359 28.83 -30.78 -14.93
C LEU A 359 29.46 -29.73 -15.85
N LEU A 360 28.71 -28.67 -16.20
CA LEU A 360 29.18 -27.57 -17.04
C LEU A 360 30.26 -26.73 -16.33
N LEU A 361 30.14 -26.52 -15.01
CA LEU A 361 31.18 -25.87 -14.19
C LEU A 361 32.49 -26.67 -14.14
N LEU A 362 32.42 -28.01 -14.01
CA LEU A 362 33.63 -28.86 -13.96
C LEU A 362 34.40 -28.91 -15.30
N VAL A 363 33.70 -28.83 -16.43
CA VAL A 363 34.34 -28.76 -17.76
C VAL A 363 35.12 -27.46 -17.93
N LEU A 364 34.56 -26.32 -17.50
CA LEU A 364 35.20 -25.00 -17.64
C LEU A 364 36.50 -24.86 -16.82
N VAL A 365 36.58 -25.49 -15.63
CA VAL A 365 37.80 -25.48 -14.80
C VAL A 365 38.95 -26.26 -15.45
N SER A 366 38.65 -27.28 -16.26
CA SER A 366 39.68 -28.16 -16.84
C SER A 366 40.39 -27.56 -18.06
N ILE A 367 39.79 -26.56 -18.72
CA ILE A 367 40.29 -26.01 -19.99
C ILE A 367 41.36 -24.92 -19.79
N PHE A 368 41.28 -24.11 -18.72
CA PHE A 368 42.26 -23.07 -18.41
C PHE A 368 43.50 -23.58 -17.62
N GLY A 369 43.63 -24.89 -17.43
CA GLY A 369 44.59 -25.51 -16.50
C GLY A 369 45.97 -25.88 -17.05
N ARG A 370 46.32 -25.63 -18.32
CA ARG A 370 47.61 -26.01 -18.93
C ARG A 370 48.04 -25.04 -20.04
N GLY A 371 49.20 -24.38 -19.89
CA GLY A 371 49.69 -23.46 -20.94
C GLY A 371 50.86 -22.52 -20.60
N ARG A 372 51.82 -22.91 -19.74
CA ARG A 372 53.07 -22.13 -19.54
C ARG A 372 54.27 -22.86 -20.17
N GLN A 373 54.88 -22.24 -21.17
CA GLN A 373 56.25 -22.53 -21.61
C GLN A 373 57.16 -21.34 -21.23
N PRO A 374 58.42 -21.57 -20.82
CA PRO A 374 59.36 -20.49 -20.51
C PRO A 374 60.13 -20.04 -21.76
N ALA A 375 60.07 -18.75 -22.08
CA ALA A 375 61.00 -18.13 -23.03
C ALA A 375 62.34 -17.81 -22.33
N ARG A 376 63.46 -17.96 -23.04
CA ARG A 376 64.81 -17.72 -22.51
C ARG A 376 65.07 -16.23 -22.24
N GLN A 377 65.89 -15.96 -21.23
CA GLN A 377 66.56 -14.66 -21.10
C GLN A 377 67.54 -14.46 -22.26
N GLY A 378 67.54 -13.25 -22.82
CA GLY A 378 68.56 -12.76 -23.75
C GLY A 378 68.71 -11.26 -23.54
N ALA A 379 69.92 -10.81 -23.22
CA ALA A 379 70.18 -9.40 -22.96
C ALA A 379 70.47 -8.65 -24.27
N GLY A 380 69.84 -7.50 -24.44
CA GLY A 380 70.05 -6.56 -25.55
C GLY A 380 69.56 -5.18 -25.13
N SER A 381 70.27 -4.12 -25.52
CA SER A 381 70.09 -2.77 -24.98
C SER A 381 69.87 -1.72 -26.08
N THR A 382 69.74 -0.46 -25.67
CA THR A 382 69.56 0.78 -26.45
C THR A 382 68.10 1.16 -26.82
N PRO A 383 67.77 2.47 -26.97
CA PRO A 383 66.46 2.97 -26.52
C PRO A 383 65.65 3.76 -27.57
N GLY A 384 64.41 4.10 -27.20
CA GLY A 384 63.76 5.34 -27.65
C GLY A 384 62.60 5.19 -28.63
N THR A 385 61.38 5.10 -28.10
CA THR A 385 60.16 5.58 -28.78
C THR A 385 59.17 6.06 -27.73
N VAL A 386 58.57 7.23 -27.95
CA VAL A 386 57.59 7.82 -27.02
C VAL A 386 56.24 7.11 -27.18
N PRO A 387 55.59 6.64 -26.10
CA PRO A 387 54.24 6.12 -26.19
C PRO A 387 53.25 7.23 -26.54
N THR A 388 52.70 7.19 -27.76
CA THR A 388 51.61 8.09 -28.16
C THR A 388 50.31 7.58 -27.55
N LEU A 389 49.62 8.43 -26.79
CA LEU A 389 48.32 8.14 -26.21
C LEU A 389 47.22 8.25 -27.27
N SER A 390 46.66 7.11 -27.71
CA SER A 390 45.54 7.11 -28.66
C SER A 390 44.67 5.84 -28.60
N ASP A 391 43.38 6.06 -28.30
CA ASP A 391 42.17 5.26 -28.58
C ASP A 391 41.87 3.95 -27.77
N PRO A 392 40.59 3.67 -27.40
CA PRO A 392 40.23 2.63 -26.44
C PRO A 392 39.74 1.30 -27.07
N GLY A 393 40.69 0.45 -27.47
CA GLY A 393 40.45 -1.00 -27.67
C GLY A 393 39.81 -1.42 -29.01
N SER A 394 40.02 -2.68 -29.37
CA SER A 394 39.53 -3.23 -30.65
C SER A 394 37.99 -3.28 -30.71
N PRO A 395 37.37 -3.32 -31.90
CA PRO A 395 35.93 -3.49 -32.03
C PRO A 395 35.42 -4.74 -31.30
N GLU A 396 36.19 -5.84 -31.34
CA GLU A 396 35.91 -7.08 -30.63
C GLU A 396 35.93 -6.91 -29.10
N GLN A 397 36.97 -6.27 -28.56
CA GLN A 397 37.06 -5.96 -27.13
C GLN A 397 35.89 -5.09 -26.66
N ARG A 398 35.45 -4.13 -27.49
CA ARG A 398 34.30 -3.28 -27.21
C ARG A 398 32.98 -4.07 -27.22
N SER A 399 32.72 -4.91 -28.22
CA SER A 399 31.54 -5.79 -28.24
C SER A 399 31.52 -6.76 -27.04
N GLN A 400 32.66 -7.38 -26.73
CA GLN A 400 32.77 -8.34 -25.64
C GLN A 400 32.57 -7.67 -24.27
N ALA A 401 33.04 -6.43 -24.09
CA ALA A 401 32.76 -5.63 -22.90
C ALA A 401 31.25 -5.34 -22.75
N ARG A 402 30.56 -4.96 -23.84
CA ARG A 402 29.09 -4.73 -23.82
C ARG A 402 28.32 -6.01 -23.45
N LEU A 403 28.62 -7.16 -24.05
CA LEU A 403 27.94 -8.43 -23.71
C LEU A 403 28.22 -8.88 -22.28
N LYS A 404 29.47 -8.71 -21.80
CA LYS A 404 29.81 -9.02 -20.41
C LYS A 404 29.03 -8.14 -19.43
N GLN A 405 28.98 -6.83 -19.67
CA GLN A 405 28.23 -5.89 -18.86
C GLN A 405 26.72 -6.19 -18.87
N ALA A 406 26.13 -6.45 -20.04
CA ALA A 406 24.74 -6.87 -20.18
C ALA A 406 24.44 -8.13 -19.35
N THR A 407 25.31 -9.14 -19.44
CA THR A 407 25.17 -10.40 -18.70
C THR A 407 25.30 -10.21 -17.18
N THR A 408 26.14 -9.28 -16.70
CA THR A 408 26.27 -8.98 -15.27
C THR A 408 24.98 -8.45 -14.64
N LEU A 409 24.15 -7.71 -15.38
CA LEU A 409 22.85 -7.22 -14.87
C LEU A 409 21.88 -8.38 -14.51
N LEU A 410 22.05 -9.54 -15.15
CA LEU A 410 21.15 -10.69 -15.05
C LEU A 410 21.43 -11.59 -13.84
N GLN A 411 22.35 -11.19 -12.97
CA GLN A 411 22.56 -11.83 -11.67
C GLN A 411 21.33 -11.73 -10.74
N SER A 412 20.36 -10.85 -11.07
CA SER A 412 19.02 -10.88 -10.50
C SER A 412 17.99 -11.19 -11.58
N ASN A 413 17.07 -12.12 -11.30
CA ASN A 413 16.03 -12.58 -12.24
C ASN A 413 14.87 -11.58 -12.36
N GLN A 414 15.16 -10.32 -12.72
CA GLN A 414 14.21 -9.21 -12.75
C GLN A 414 14.02 -8.66 -14.16
N VAL A 415 12.76 -8.52 -14.60
CA VAL A 415 12.35 -8.02 -15.92
C VAL A 415 13.07 -6.74 -16.35
N ALA A 416 13.23 -5.78 -15.42
CA ALA A 416 13.91 -4.52 -15.68
C ALA A 416 15.41 -4.69 -16.01
N GLN A 417 16.08 -5.71 -15.47
CA GLN A 417 17.48 -6.00 -15.78
C GLN A 417 17.61 -6.74 -17.12
N PHE A 418 16.68 -7.61 -17.48
CA PHE A 418 16.61 -8.18 -18.84
C PHE A 418 16.44 -7.07 -19.89
N SER A 419 15.54 -6.12 -19.67
CA SER A 419 15.36 -4.97 -20.56
C SER A 419 16.63 -4.11 -20.70
N ARG A 420 17.33 -3.84 -19.58
CA ARG A 420 18.61 -3.11 -19.60
C ARG A 420 19.75 -3.90 -20.27
N ALA A 421 19.81 -5.22 -20.07
CA ALA A 421 20.78 -6.08 -20.73
C ALA A 421 20.57 -6.10 -22.26
N ILE A 422 19.30 -6.19 -22.70
CA ILE A 422 18.93 -6.05 -24.11
C ILE A 422 19.40 -4.69 -24.66
N ALA A 423 19.11 -3.59 -23.95
CA ALA A 423 19.49 -2.23 -24.37
C ALA A 423 21.02 -1.97 -24.41
N LEU A 424 21.84 -2.86 -23.81
CA LEU A 424 23.30 -2.87 -23.96
C LEU A 424 23.75 -3.78 -25.11
N ALA A 425 23.16 -4.97 -25.26
CA ALA A 425 23.49 -5.90 -26.35
C ALA A 425 23.08 -5.37 -27.73
N SER A 426 21.94 -4.67 -27.84
CA SER A 426 21.44 -4.07 -29.09
C SER A 426 22.30 -2.92 -29.63
N GLN A 427 23.33 -2.48 -28.87
CA GLN A 427 24.32 -1.51 -29.32
C GLN A 427 25.43 -2.16 -30.18
N ILE A 428 25.50 -3.49 -30.22
CA ILE A 428 26.37 -4.23 -31.13
C ILE A 428 25.68 -4.28 -32.49
N LYS A 429 26.32 -3.69 -33.50
CA LYS A 429 25.71 -3.46 -34.82
C LYS A 429 25.97 -4.63 -35.79
N PRO A 430 25.15 -4.80 -36.85
CA PRO A 430 25.45 -5.75 -37.91
C PRO A 430 26.87 -5.54 -38.46
N GLY A 431 27.68 -6.59 -38.47
CA GLY A 431 29.09 -6.53 -38.87
C GLY A 431 30.09 -6.17 -37.76
N GLU A 432 29.65 -5.81 -36.55
CA GLU A 432 30.52 -5.80 -35.38
C GLU A 432 30.74 -7.25 -34.87
N PRO A 433 31.91 -7.59 -34.29
CA PRO A 433 32.13 -8.91 -33.70
C PRO A 433 31.10 -9.21 -32.61
N LEU A 434 30.77 -10.50 -32.44
CA LEU A 434 29.77 -11.02 -31.48
C LEU A 434 28.32 -10.55 -31.73
N TYR A 435 28.00 -9.99 -32.91
CA TYR A 435 26.63 -9.59 -33.27
C TYR A 435 25.62 -10.74 -33.15
N ASP A 436 25.91 -11.91 -33.70
CA ASP A 436 24.97 -13.05 -33.67
C ASP A 436 24.75 -13.57 -32.24
N GLU A 437 25.79 -13.54 -31.40
CA GLU A 437 25.68 -13.87 -29.98
C GLU A 437 24.79 -12.86 -29.24
N ALA A 438 24.92 -11.57 -29.57
CA ALA A 438 24.08 -10.50 -29.04
C ALA A 438 22.60 -10.69 -29.43
N GLN A 439 22.31 -10.99 -30.70
CA GLN A 439 20.95 -11.24 -31.17
C GLN A 439 20.33 -12.48 -30.49
N GLN A 440 21.07 -13.58 -30.37
CA GLN A 440 20.62 -14.75 -29.62
C GLN A 440 20.38 -14.46 -28.13
N ALA A 441 21.20 -13.59 -27.52
CA ALA A 441 21.03 -13.18 -26.13
C ALA A 441 19.76 -12.33 -25.97
N ILE A 442 19.56 -11.33 -26.82
CA ILE A 442 18.37 -10.48 -26.83
C ILE A 442 17.09 -11.31 -26.98
N ALA A 443 17.06 -12.28 -27.89
CA ALA A 443 15.91 -13.16 -28.09
C ALA A 443 15.58 -13.96 -26.82
N ARG A 444 16.58 -14.59 -26.19
CA ARG A 444 16.40 -15.34 -24.92
C ARG A 444 15.94 -14.43 -23.77
N TRP A 445 16.44 -13.20 -23.69
CA TRP A 445 16.06 -12.26 -22.63
C TRP A 445 14.64 -11.70 -22.86
N SER A 446 14.24 -11.50 -24.11
CA SER A 446 12.89 -11.08 -24.49
C SER A 446 11.84 -12.16 -24.18
N GLN A 447 12.19 -13.44 -24.37
CA GLN A 447 11.39 -14.58 -23.93
C GLN A 447 11.11 -14.54 -22.42
N VAL A 448 12.14 -14.32 -21.59
CA VAL A 448 11.98 -14.25 -20.12
C VAL A 448 11.15 -13.04 -19.68
N ILE A 449 11.25 -11.91 -20.37
CA ILE A 449 10.39 -10.73 -20.14
C ILE A 449 8.91 -11.11 -20.40
N PHE A 450 8.64 -11.77 -21.53
CA PHE A 450 7.31 -12.19 -21.96
C PHE A 450 6.69 -13.24 -21.01
N GLU A 451 7.43 -14.30 -20.67
CA GLU A 451 6.98 -15.32 -19.70
C GLU A 451 6.71 -14.72 -18.32
N THR A 452 7.55 -13.77 -17.87
CA THR A 452 7.32 -13.06 -16.60
C THR A 452 6.10 -12.15 -16.66
N ALA A 453 5.76 -11.59 -17.83
CA ALA A 453 4.53 -10.83 -18.02
C ALA A 453 3.29 -11.75 -17.93
N GLN A 454 3.31 -12.89 -18.61
CA GLN A 454 2.25 -13.90 -18.53
C GLN A 454 2.02 -14.36 -17.08
N GLY A 455 3.08 -14.75 -16.37
CA GLY A 455 3.01 -15.17 -14.95
C GLY A 455 2.63 -14.07 -13.94
N ARG A 456 2.52 -12.80 -14.37
CA ARG A 456 1.90 -11.69 -13.60
C ARG A 456 0.41 -11.59 -13.91
N ALA A 457 0.00 -11.75 -15.17
CA ALA A 457 -1.40 -11.72 -15.58
C ALA A 457 -2.19 -12.93 -15.05
N GLU A 458 -1.59 -14.12 -15.00
CA GLU A 458 -2.19 -15.32 -14.37
C GLU A 458 -2.54 -15.09 -12.89
N LYS A 459 -1.80 -14.21 -12.20
CA LYS A 459 -2.03 -13.82 -10.81
C LYS A 459 -3.01 -12.64 -10.67
N GLY A 460 -3.66 -12.23 -11.76
CA GLY A 460 -4.58 -11.09 -11.78
C GLY A 460 -3.91 -9.71 -11.66
N ASN A 461 -2.58 -9.63 -11.81
CA ASN A 461 -1.85 -8.36 -11.81
C ASN A 461 -1.59 -7.90 -13.25
N PHE A 462 -2.68 -7.49 -13.92
CA PHE A 462 -2.66 -7.09 -15.33
C PHE A 462 -1.80 -5.85 -15.59
N GLU A 463 -1.77 -4.88 -14.68
CA GLU A 463 -0.93 -3.68 -14.84
C GLU A 463 0.56 -4.02 -14.80
N ALA A 464 1.02 -4.83 -13.84
CA ALA A 464 2.41 -5.27 -13.81
C ALA A 464 2.76 -6.23 -14.98
N ALA A 465 1.77 -6.92 -15.55
CA ALA A 465 1.93 -7.73 -16.76
C ALA A 465 2.10 -6.85 -18.01
N ILE A 466 1.24 -5.85 -18.20
CA ILE A 466 1.36 -4.83 -19.26
C ILE A 466 2.73 -4.15 -19.18
N ALA A 467 3.12 -3.69 -17.99
CA ALA A 467 4.41 -3.04 -17.76
C ALA A 467 5.61 -3.96 -18.04
N ALA A 468 5.48 -5.28 -17.84
CA ALA A 468 6.53 -6.24 -18.20
C ALA A 468 6.58 -6.48 -19.72
N ALA A 469 5.45 -6.81 -20.36
CA ALA A 469 5.41 -7.07 -21.80
C ALA A 469 5.77 -5.84 -22.65
N SER A 470 5.52 -4.63 -22.15
CA SER A 470 5.93 -3.38 -22.82
C SER A 470 7.46 -3.18 -22.88
N LEU A 471 8.23 -4.04 -22.21
CA LEU A 471 9.70 -4.07 -22.28
C LEU A 471 10.24 -5.07 -23.32
N VAL A 472 9.36 -5.78 -24.04
CA VAL A 472 9.74 -6.64 -25.18
C VAL A 472 10.12 -5.75 -26.38
N PRO A 473 11.34 -5.85 -26.94
CA PRO A 473 11.80 -4.97 -28.02
C PRO A 473 11.04 -5.19 -29.32
N LYS A 474 10.83 -4.12 -30.10
CA LYS A 474 9.98 -4.12 -31.31
C LYS A 474 10.55 -4.92 -32.47
N ASP A 475 11.87 -5.12 -32.48
CA ASP A 475 12.64 -5.91 -33.43
C ASP A 475 12.55 -7.43 -33.19
N GLN A 476 12.00 -7.86 -32.05
CA GLN A 476 11.95 -9.28 -31.68
C GLN A 476 10.64 -9.93 -32.13
N PRO A 477 10.65 -11.15 -32.71
CA PRO A 477 9.45 -11.82 -33.22
C PRO A 477 8.29 -11.96 -32.21
N ILE A 478 8.63 -12.05 -30.92
CA ILE A 478 7.65 -12.19 -29.82
C ILE A 478 6.93 -10.87 -29.46
N HIS A 479 7.37 -9.72 -30.00
CA HIS A 479 6.72 -8.42 -29.76
C HIS A 479 5.26 -8.39 -30.24
N GLU A 480 4.96 -9.02 -31.37
CA GLU A 480 3.57 -9.13 -31.85
C GLU A 480 2.66 -9.86 -30.87
N GLU A 481 3.16 -10.89 -30.19
CA GLU A 481 2.38 -11.63 -29.18
C GLU A 481 2.28 -10.84 -27.88
N ALA A 482 3.35 -10.12 -27.50
CA ALA A 482 3.36 -9.20 -26.36
C ALA A 482 2.30 -8.11 -26.51
N GLU A 483 2.18 -7.43 -27.66
CA GLU A 483 1.16 -6.40 -27.88
C GLU A 483 -0.28 -6.98 -27.91
N LYS A 484 -0.47 -8.19 -28.47
CA LYS A 484 -1.77 -8.90 -28.41
C LYS A 484 -2.20 -9.17 -26.96
N LEU A 485 -1.27 -9.62 -26.11
CA LEU A 485 -1.53 -9.84 -24.69
C LEU A 485 -1.73 -8.52 -23.92
N ILE A 486 -0.93 -7.48 -24.19
CA ILE A 486 -1.10 -6.14 -23.62
C ILE A 486 -2.50 -5.59 -23.91
N ALA A 487 -3.01 -5.72 -25.14
CA ALA A 487 -4.35 -5.27 -25.49
C ALA A 487 -5.44 -6.00 -24.69
N LEU A 488 -5.31 -7.33 -24.54
CA LEU A 488 -6.22 -8.16 -23.73
C LEU A 488 -6.16 -7.77 -22.24
N TRP A 489 -4.96 -7.59 -21.69
CA TRP A 489 -4.75 -7.22 -20.29
C TRP A 489 -5.21 -5.80 -19.97
N ARG A 490 -5.08 -4.83 -20.90
CA ARG A 490 -5.67 -3.48 -20.76
C ARG A 490 -7.19 -3.57 -20.61
N GLY A 491 -7.84 -4.45 -21.37
CA GLY A 491 -9.27 -4.76 -21.21
C GLY A 491 -9.61 -5.39 -19.84
N ALA A 492 -8.82 -6.37 -19.40
CA ALA A 492 -9.00 -7.04 -18.11
C ALA A 492 -8.78 -6.09 -16.91
N ALA A 493 -7.76 -5.23 -16.96
CA ALA A 493 -7.47 -4.22 -15.95
C ALA A 493 -8.59 -3.17 -15.84
N LYS A 494 -9.12 -2.69 -16.98
CA LYS A 494 -10.27 -1.77 -17.00
C LYS A 494 -11.51 -2.41 -16.36
N LYS A 495 -11.78 -3.70 -16.63
CA LYS A 495 -12.85 -4.46 -15.96
C LYS A 495 -12.59 -4.60 -14.46
N GLN A 496 -11.38 -4.99 -14.06
CA GLN A 496 -10.99 -5.12 -12.66
C GLN A 496 -11.16 -3.81 -11.89
N GLN A 497 -10.79 -2.67 -12.46
CA GLN A 497 -11.00 -1.36 -11.83
C GLN A 497 -12.49 -0.98 -11.76
N THR A 498 -13.27 -1.29 -12.80
CA THR A 498 -14.73 -1.06 -12.79
C THR A 498 -15.39 -1.89 -11.68
N ASN A 499 -15.10 -3.19 -11.62
CA ASN A 499 -15.65 -4.09 -10.61
C ASN A 499 -15.16 -3.73 -9.19
N ARG A 500 -13.92 -3.24 -9.03
CA ARG A 500 -13.40 -2.67 -7.77
C ARG A 500 -14.20 -1.43 -7.33
N ASN A 501 -14.52 -0.53 -8.25
CA ASN A 501 -15.37 0.63 -7.96
C ASN A 501 -16.78 0.19 -7.54
N THR A 502 -17.39 -0.76 -8.25
CA THR A 502 -18.72 -1.32 -7.92
C THR A 502 -18.75 -1.96 -6.53
N LEU A 503 -17.72 -2.74 -6.17
CA LEU A 503 -17.57 -3.33 -4.83
C LEU A 503 -17.41 -2.27 -3.74
N GLN A 504 -16.66 -1.20 -4.00
CA GLN A 504 -16.49 -0.09 -3.05
C GLN A 504 -17.79 0.73 -2.89
N ALA A 505 -18.48 1.05 -3.98
CA ALA A 505 -19.76 1.75 -3.96
C ALA A 505 -20.83 0.96 -3.19
N ALA A 506 -20.96 -0.35 -3.46
CA ALA A 506 -21.88 -1.21 -2.73
C ALA A 506 -21.57 -1.28 -1.23
N LYS A 507 -20.29 -1.38 -0.84
CA LYS A 507 -19.89 -1.33 0.58
C LYS A 507 -20.27 -0.01 1.25
N LYS A 508 -20.21 1.12 0.54
CA LYS A 508 -20.62 2.44 1.06
C LYS A 508 -22.14 2.58 1.24
N LEU A 509 -22.96 1.86 0.47
CA LEU A 509 -24.42 1.91 0.61
C LEU A 509 -24.88 1.32 1.95
N VAL A 510 -24.19 0.32 2.49
CA VAL A 510 -24.66 -0.48 3.63
C VAL A 510 -24.78 0.32 4.93
N GLN A 511 -26.01 0.47 5.43
CA GLN A 511 -26.35 1.09 6.70
C GLN A 511 -26.83 0.03 7.72
N PRO A 512 -26.14 -0.14 8.86
CA PRO A 512 -26.57 -1.04 9.92
C PRO A 512 -28.01 -0.78 10.37
N GLY A 513 -28.82 -1.84 10.50
CA GLY A 513 -30.24 -1.74 10.89
C GLY A 513 -31.21 -1.39 9.75
N GLN A 514 -30.74 -1.09 8.54
CA GLN A 514 -31.58 -0.73 7.40
C GLN A 514 -31.49 -1.76 6.25
N ALA A 515 -32.39 -2.76 6.23
CA ALA A 515 -32.36 -3.87 5.27
C ALA A 515 -32.37 -3.46 3.78
N SER A 516 -33.02 -2.34 3.42
CA SER A 516 -33.03 -1.80 2.06
C SER A 516 -31.62 -1.48 1.54
N SER A 517 -30.74 -0.92 2.39
CA SER A 517 -29.36 -0.63 2.02
C SER A 517 -28.55 -1.89 1.69
N TYR A 518 -28.74 -2.97 2.46
CA TYR A 518 -28.13 -4.27 2.18
C TYR A 518 -28.65 -4.84 0.86
N ASN A 519 -29.94 -4.72 0.59
CA ASN A 519 -30.57 -5.16 -0.66
C ASN A 519 -30.04 -4.38 -1.88
N GLN A 520 -29.96 -3.05 -1.80
CA GLN A 520 -29.35 -2.18 -2.82
C GLN A 520 -27.86 -2.50 -3.05
N ALA A 521 -27.10 -2.73 -1.98
CA ALA A 521 -25.70 -3.13 -2.06
C ALA A 521 -25.54 -4.51 -2.74
N ILE A 522 -26.40 -5.47 -2.42
CA ILE A 522 -26.44 -6.78 -3.08
C ILE A 522 -26.70 -6.62 -4.59
N ASP A 523 -27.73 -5.88 -4.98
CA ASP A 523 -28.08 -5.74 -6.40
C ASP A 523 -27.05 -4.96 -7.20
N LEU A 524 -26.27 -4.08 -6.55
CA LEU A 524 -25.10 -3.45 -7.17
C LEU A 524 -23.93 -4.44 -7.39
N VAL A 525 -23.55 -5.27 -6.40
CA VAL A 525 -22.47 -6.26 -6.62
C VAL A 525 -22.87 -7.41 -7.52
N ARG A 526 -24.17 -7.72 -7.64
CA ARG A 526 -24.71 -8.74 -8.58
C ARG A 526 -24.56 -8.35 -10.05
N GLN A 527 -24.20 -7.10 -10.36
CA GLN A 527 -23.86 -6.67 -11.72
C GLN A 527 -22.48 -7.17 -12.18
N ILE A 528 -21.62 -7.61 -11.25
CA ILE A 528 -20.27 -8.12 -11.55
C ILE A 528 -20.39 -9.55 -12.12
N PRO A 529 -20.00 -9.81 -13.38
CA PRO A 529 -20.20 -11.12 -14.01
C PRO A 529 -19.39 -12.23 -13.35
N ALA A 530 -19.93 -13.45 -13.36
CA ALA A 530 -19.24 -14.62 -12.81
C ALA A 530 -17.97 -14.93 -13.61
N GLY A 531 -16.83 -15.04 -12.91
CA GLY A 531 -15.52 -15.30 -13.52
C GLY A 531 -14.71 -14.04 -13.82
N GLU A 532 -15.28 -12.84 -13.68
CA GLU A 532 -14.51 -11.60 -13.74
C GLU A 532 -13.81 -11.27 -12.41
N PRO A 533 -12.72 -10.46 -12.45
CA PRO A 533 -12.07 -9.98 -11.24
C PRO A 533 -13.09 -9.30 -10.30
N GLY A 534 -13.10 -9.72 -9.04
CA GLY A 534 -14.06 -9.28 -8.03
C GLY A 534 -15.30 -10.18 -7.86
N SER A 535 -15.62 -11.10 -8.78
CA SER A 535 -16.87 -11.89 -8.69
C SER A 535 -16.95 -12.81 -7.47
N ALA A 536 -15.80 -13.27 -6.96
CA ALA A 536 -15.72 -14.06 -5.72
C ALA A 536 -16.09 -13.23 -4.48
N GLU A 537 -15.59 -11.99 -4.40
CA GLU A 537 -15.90 -11.05 -3.33
C GLU A 537 -17.37 -10.60 -3.42
N ALA A 538 -17.86 -10.28 -4.62
CA ALA A 538 -19.27 -9.97 -4.88
C ALA A 538 -20.22 -11.06 -4.34
N LYS A 539 -19.87 -12.34 -4.58
CA LYS A 539 -20.62 -13.50 -4.06
C LYS A 539 -20.53 -13.63 -2.54
N GLN A 540 -19.37 -13.35 -1.94
CA GLN A 540 -19.21 -13.36 -0.49
C GLN A 540 -20.06 -12.27 0.18
N LEU A 541 -19.95 -11.03 -0.30
CA LEU A 541 -20.71 -9.88 0.20
C LEU A 541 -22.22 -10.12 0.01
N THR A 542 -22.65 -10.62 -1.15
CA THR A 542 -24.04 -11.03 -1.41
C THR A 542 -24.55 -11.97 -0.32
N ASN A 543 -23.80 -13.02 0.03
CA ASN A 543 -24.18 -13.98 1.07
C ASN A 543 -24.21 -13.35 2.47
N GLN A 544 -23.21 -12.53 2.81
CA GLN A 544 -23.09 -11.86 4.11
C GLN A 544 -24.25 -10.88 4.33
N TRP A 545 -24.50 -9.98 3.38
CA TRP A 545 -25.58 -8.99 3.44
C TRP A 545 -26.96 -9.64 3.45
N SER A 546 -27.15 -10.74 2.72
CA SER A 546 -28.40 -11.52 2.76
C SER A 546 -28.67 -12.14 4.13
N GLN A 547 -27.62 -12.56 4.84
CA GLN A 547 -27.73 -13.01 6.23
C GLN A 547 -27.97 -11.84 7.20
N SER A 548 -27.42 -10.65 6.96
CA SER A 548 -27.73 -9.44 7.73
C SER A 548 -29.20 -9.05 7.63
N ILE A 549 -29.79 -9.09 6.42
CA ILE A 549 -31.23 -8.84 6.20
C ILE A 549 -32.08 -9.86 6.99
N LEU A 550 -31.73 -11.15 6.93
CA LEU A 550 -32.42 -12.20 7.68
C LEU A 550 -32.33 -11.99 9.21
N ASN A 551 -31.15 -11.66 9.74
CA ASN A 551 -30.96 -11.39 11.17
C ASN A 551 -31.82 -10.22 11.64
N LEU A 552 -31.88 -9.13 10.85
CA LEU A 552 -32.68 -7.95 11.13
C LEU A 552 -34.19 -8.25 11.08
N ALA A 553 -34.63 -9.11 10.16
CA ALA A 553 -36.01 -9.60 10.14
C ALA A 553 -36.35 -10.40 11.40
N GLN A 554 -35.43 -11.26 11.86
CA GLN A 554 -35.60 -12.05 13.08
C GLN A 554 -35.65 -11.18 14.34
N SER A 555 -34.83 -10.11 14.42
CA SER A 555 -34.90 -9.12 15.51
C SER A 555 -36.30 -8.48 15.56
N ARG A 556 -36.74 -7.88 14.44
CA ARG A 556 -38.07 -7.24 14.30
C ARG A 556 -39.21 -8.19 14.67
N ALA A 557 -39.11 -9.48 14.35
CA ALA A 557 -40.09 -10.47 14.77
C ALA A 557 -40.08 -10.74 16.28
N SER A 558 -38.90 -10.83 16.90
CA SER A 558 -38.76 -11.00 18.36
C SER A 558 -39.25 -9.80 19.16
N GLU A 559 -39.15 -8.60 18.57
CA GLU A 559 -39.69 -7.34 19.08
C GLU A 559 -41.22 -7.20 18.86
N GLY A 560 -41.86 -8.16 18.17
CA GLY A 560 -43.30 -8.17 17.90
C GLY A 560 -43.73 -7.43 16.62
N PHE A 561 -42.82 -6.83 15.86
CA PHE A 561 -43.09 -6.14 14.61
C PHE A 561 -43.23 -7.12 13.42
N ILE A 562 -44.15 -8.09 13.54
CA ILE A 562 -44.27 -9.25 12.63
C ILE A 562 -44.47 -8.84 11.15
N ASN A 563 -45.24 -7.79 10.86
CA ASN A 563 -45.41 -7.28 9.49
C ASN A 563 -44.08 -6.78 8.91
N GLN A 564 -43.37 -5.92 9.65
CA GLN A 564 -42.06 -5.40 9.24
C GLN A 564 -41.03 -6.53 9.10
N ALA A 565 -41.10 -7.58 9.93
CA ALA A 565 -40.24 -8.76 9.81
C ALA A 565 -40.46 -9.50 8.48
N ILE A 566 -41.71 -9.69 8.05
CA ILE A 566 -42.05 -10.30 6.75
C ILE A 566 -41.51 -9.45 5.59
N GLU A 567 -41.75 -8.13 5.61
CA GLU A 567 -41.22 -7.18 4.62
C GLU A 567 -39.68 -7.25 4.56
N THR A 568 -39.03 -7.23 5.73
CA THR A 568 -37.57 -7.30 5.86
C THR A 568 -37.01 -8.59 5.27
N ALA A 569 -37.59 -9.75 5.61
CA ALA A 569 -37.15 -11.04 5.09
C ALA A 569 -37.43 -11.21 3.58
N SER A 570 -38.40 -10.48 3.01
CA SER A 570 -38.68 -10.53 1.57
C SER A 570 -37.55 -9.94 0.71
N LEU A 571 -36.70 -9.10 1.30
CA LEU A 571 -35.53 -8.50 0.64
C LEU A 571 -34.33 -9.47 0.54
N VAL A 572 -34.43 -10.69 1.08
CA VAL A 572 -33.39 -11.73 0.98
C VAL A 572 -33.42 -12.37 -0.42
N PRO A 573 -32.37 -12.21 -1.25
CA PRO A 573 -32.39 -12.67 -2.63
C PRO A 573 -32.40 -14.20 -2.75
N ASN A 574 -33.17 -14.71 -3.72
CA ASN A 574 -33.49 -16.13 -3.88
C ASN A 574 -32.29 -17.06 -4.17
N ASN A 575 -31.16 -16.52 -4.63
CA ASN A 575 -29.95 -17.23 -5.00
C ASN A 575 -28.92 -17.33 -3.86
N THR A 576 -29.33 -17.14 -2.60
CA THR A 576 -28.43 -17.02 -1.44
C THR A 576 -28.70 -18.04 -0.33
N PRO A 577 -27.70 -18.45 0.49
CA PRO A 577 -27.89 -19.42 1.57
C PRO A 577 -28.87 -18.98 2.68
N ALA A 578 -29.15 -17.69 2.79
CA ALA A 578 -30.12 -17.16 3.76
C ALA A 578 -31.58 -17.36 3.31
N TYR A 579 -31.84 -17.42 2.00
CA TYR A 579 -33.20 -17.41 1.45
C TYR A 579 -34.11 -18.56 1.92
N PRO A 580 -33.67 -19.84 2.03
CA PRO A 580 -34.54 -20.91 2.53
C PRO A 580 -35.03 -20.64 3.97
N LYS A 581 -34.18 -20.04 4.82
CA LYS A 581 -34.52 -19.65 6.19
C LYS A 581 -35.46 -18.43 6.20
N ALA A 582 -35.19 -17.43 5.36
CA ALA A 582 -36.05 -16.25 5.21
C ALA A 582 -37.48 -16.63 4.75
N LYS A 583 -37.59 -17.49 3.74
CA LYS A 583 -38.87 -18.00 3.26
C LYS A 583 -39.62 -18.79 4.34
N ALA A 584 -38.93 -19.65 5.09
CA ALA A 584 -39.54 -20.40 6.20
C ALA A 584 -40.06 -19.46 7.31
N ALA A 585 -39.30 -18.43 7.67
CA ALA A 585 -39.69 -17.44 8.66
C ALA A 585 -40.92 -16.62 8.22
N ILE A 586 -40.96 -16.15 6.96
CA ILE A 586 -42.12 -15.47 6.38
C ILE A 586 -43.39 -16.33 6.50
N GLU A 587 -43.32 -17.62 6.15
CA GLU A 587 -44.47 -18.52 6.21
C GLU A 587 -44.91 -18.87 7.65
N GLN A 588 -44.00 -18.81 8.63
CA GLN A 588 -44.33 -18.90 10.05
C GLN A 588 -45.04 -17.62 10.54
N TRP A 589 -44.49 -16.45 10.21
CA TRP A 589 -45.01 -15.14 10.64
C TRP A 589 -46.39 -14.83 10.05
N LYS A 590 -46.64 -15.18 8.78
CA LYS A 590 -47.98 -15.11 8.18
C LYS A 590 -49.04 -15.90 8.95
N ARG A 591 -48.71 -17.11 9.42
CA ARG A 591 -49.63 -17.95 10.21
C ARG A 591 -49.91 -17.37 11.59
N GLN A 592 -48.91 -16.72 12.20
CA GLN A 592 -49.09 -16.03 13.48
C GLN A 592 -50.03 -14.82 13.34
N LEU A 593 -49.96 -14.08 12.23
CA LEU A 593 -50.90 -12.99 11.93
C LEU A 593 -52.32 -13.48 11.61
N SER A 594 -52.48 -14.66 11.02
CA SER A 594 -53.80 -15.23 10.70
C SER A 594 -54.43 -16.05 11.85
N ALA A 595 -53.74 -16.19 12.99
CA ALA A 595 -54.29 -16.89 14.14
C ALA A 595 -55.30 -15.99 14.90
N PRO A 596 -56.49 -16.50 15.27
CA PRO A 596 -57.44 -15.71 16.05
C PRO A 596 -56.86 -15.40 17.44
N LYS A 597 -56.94 -14.13 17.85
CA LYS A 597 -56.67 -13.75 19.24
C LYS A 597 -57.68 -14.46 20.16
N LYS A 598 -57.16 -15.17 21.17
CA LYS A 598 -57.94 -15.70 22.29
C LYS A 598 -58.10 -14.63 23.37
#